data_AF-A0A838HJ91-F1
#
_entry.id   AF-A0A838HJ91-F1
#
_cell.length_a   1.000
_cell.length_b   1.000
_cell.length_c   1.000
_cell.angle_alpha   90.00
_cell.angle_beta   90.00
_cell.angle_gamma   90.00
#
_symmetry.space_group_name_H-M   'P 1'
#
loop_
_entity.id
_entity.type
_entity.pdbx_description
1 polymer ?
#
loop_
_entity_poly.entity_id
_entity_poly.type
_entity_poly.pdbx_seq_one_letter_code
_entity_poly.pdbx_strand_id
1 'polypeptide(L)'
;GALALYAAYLTLTALWAVEPAVAIREGVQFFSLVFIFVVVENVFSTMESFKRAVVAFCVGAAILVLGSLASHLTVPLLPTLRISPGGGTIYFQHEYFHVVTVAMIAGSLSMICTALLLGERYTGERRLALTLLLVTSVALQGLLFKRIELLALGAGGTVLLFYYGWRRLLSYWAMGGLVAVLSLVLAPTVLDKFQAMGDMEEGSAKWHLVIWPRVGYEIWKENPLLGKGGGAFETQAGKVVNRLHLVGWHLSEEQRYQAHNIIVKMAADSGLVGVAIFAWFLYEVFRFAWRGCGRARGPATTGEHLCRALLAASVLELIVSLGQNPHQWGVFWLVFAMAHRVGTLNLERKRDDLRSAYFPGPPGGPRPPAPALHPAHALPPAAWSRRSARLDLLRQR
;
A
#
# COMPACT_ATOMS: atom_id res chain seq x y z
N GLY A 1 -11.53 -11.02 10.47
CA GLY A 1 -12.32 -10.18 11.38
C GLY A 1 -12.58 -8.82 10.74
N ALA A 2 -11.72 -7.84 11.00
CA ALA A 2 -11.91 -6.46 10.54
C ALA A 2 -12.11 -6.30 9.03
N LEU A 3 -11.35 -7.03 8.20
CA LEU A 3 -11.51 -7.00 6.73
C LEU A 3 -12.91 -7.45 6.28
N ALA A 4 -13.43 -8.52 6.88
CA ALA A 4 -14.75 -9.05 6.53
C ALA A 4 -15.85 -8.08 6.96
N LEU A 5 -15.69 -7.45 8.14
CA LEU A 5 -16.60 -6.40 8.61
C LEU A 5 -16.60 -5.20 7.67
N TYR A 6 -15.42 -4.75 7.21
CA TYR A 6 -15.32 -3.64 6.27
C TYR A 6 -15.96 -3.98 4.92
N ALA A 7 -15.71 -5.18 4.38
CA ALA A 7 -16.33 -5.65 3.14
C ALA A 7 -17.86 -5.72 3.25
N ALA A 8 -18.37 -6.27 4.38
CA ALA A 8 -19.80 -6.31 4.65
C ALA A 8 -20.40 -4.90 4.75
N TYR A 9 -19.72 -3.98 5.45
CA TYR A 9 -20.16 -2.60 5.58
C TYR A 9 -20.22 -1.89 4.21
N LEU A 10 -19.17 -2.01 3.38
CA LEU A 10 -19.16 -1.46 2.02
C LEU A 10 -20.31 -2.00 1.17
N THR A 11 -20.60 -3.31 1.27
CA THR A 11 -21.73 -3.93 0.58
C THR A 11 -23.07 -3.35 1.05
N LEU A 12 -23.24 -3.17 2.36
CA LEU A 12 -24.45 -2.59 2.94
C LEU A 12 -24.66 -1.14 2.48
N THR A 13 -23.60 -0.38 2.25
CA THR A 13 -23.73 1.03 1.80
C THR A 13 -24.49 1.18 0.49
N ALA A 14 -24.57 0.15 -0.35
CA ALA A 14 -25.37 0.16 -1.57
C ALA A 14 -26.88 0.30 -1.30
N LEU A 15 -27.36 -0.08 -0.11
CA LEU A 15 -28.78 0.02 0.27
C LEU A 15 -29.25 1.46 0.47
N TRP A 16 -28.34 2.39 0.80
CA TRP A 16 -28.66 3.81 1.00
C TRP A 16 -27.83 4.74 0.10
N ALA A 17 -27.15 4.17 -0.90
CA ALA A 17 -26.38 4.96 -1.85
C ALA A 17 -27.28 5.81 -2.74
N VAL A 18 -26.84 7.04 -3.01
CA VAL A 18 -27.53 7.93 -3.96
C VAL A 18 -27.57 7.32 -5.36
N GLU A 19 -26.52 6.59 -5.76
CA GLU A 19 -26.49 5.77 -6.98
C GLU A 19 -26.06 4.33 -6.65
N PRO A 20 -27.00 3.40 -6.39
CA PRO A 20 -26.67 2.02 -6.01
C PRO A 20 -25.78 1.29 -7.02
N ALA A 21 -25.93 1.55 -8.32
CA ALA A 21 -25.10 0.96 -9.36
C ALA A 21 -23.61 1.36 -9.23
N VAL A 22 -23.33 2.61 -8.85
CA VAL A 22 -21.96 3.08 -8.58
C VAL A 22 -21.42 2.43 -7.32
N ALA A 23 -22.23 2.36 -6.25
CA ALA A 23 -21.85 1.69 -5.01
C ALA A 23 -21.46 0.22 -5.22
N ILE A 24 -22.24 -0.52 -6.01
CA ILE A 24 -21.95 -1.92 -6.36
C ILE A 24 -20.64 -2.02 -7.14
N ARG A 25 -20.41 -1.15 -8.14
CA ARG A 25 -19.17 -1.15 -8.93
C ARG A 25 -17.94 -0.89 -8.04
N GLU A 26 -18.01 0.10 -7.16
CA GLU A 26 -16.95 0.40 -6.18
C GLU A 26 -16.74 -0.78 -5.23
N GLY A 27 -17.82 -1.45 -4.81
CA GLY A 27 -17.76 -2.68 -4.03
C GLY A 27 -17.00 -3.78 -4.75
N VAL A 28 -17.31 -4.05 -6.02
CA VAL A 28 -16.59 -5.05 -6.85
C VAL A 28 -15.11 -4.71 -6.98
N GLN A 29 -14.77 -3.45 -7.20
CA GLN A 29 -13.37 -3.00 -7.24
C GLN A 29 -12.68 -3.23 -5.89
N PHE A 30 -13.35 -2.94 -4.77
CA PHE A 30 -12.80 -3.26 -3.45
C PHE A 30 -12.59 -4.77 -3.26
N PHE A 31 -13.55 -5.59 -3.67
CA PHE A 31 -13.43 -7.05 -3.59
C PHE A 31 -12.28 -7.60 -4.43
N SER A 32 -12.00 -7.04 -5.60
CA SER A 32 -10.84 -7.45 -6.40
C SER A 32 -9.51 -7.14 -5.70
N LEU A 33 -9.43 -6.01 -4.99
CA LEU A 33 -8.28 -5.66 -4.16
C LEU A 33 -8.13 -6.59 -2.95
N VAL A 34 -9.23 -6.94 -2.28
CA VAL A 34 -9.23 -7.92 -1.18
C VAL A 34 -8.82 -9.31 -1.68
N PHE A 35 -9.22 -9.68 -2.90
CA PHE A 35 -8.86 -10.95 -3.48
C PHE A 35 -7.34 -11.11 -3.64
N ILE A 36 -6.61 -10.04 -3.97
CA ILE A 36 -5.13 -10.04 -3.97
C ILE A 36 -4.59 -10.49 -2.60
N PHE A 37 -5.14 -9.93 -1.52
CA PHE A 37 -4.73 -10.29 -0.16
C PHE A 37 -4.97 -11.77 0.15
N VAL A 38 -6.15 -12.28 -0.21
CA VAL A 38 -6.53 -13.70 -0.03
C VAL A 38 -5.59 -14.61 -0.81
N VAL A 39 -5.28 -14.28 -2.07
CA VAL A 39 -4.37 -15.07 -2.90
C VAL A 39 -2.98 -15.14 -2.28
N VAL A 40 -2.40 -14.00 -1.88
CA VAL A 40 -1.06 -13.95 -1.27
C VAL A 40 -1.01 -14.77 0.03
N GLU A 41 -2.04 -14.67 0.89
CA GLU A 41 -2.08 -15.42 2.14
C GLU A 41 -2.15 -16.94 1.95
N ASN A 42 -2.84 -17.41 0.91
CA ASN A 42 -3.07 -18.84 0.69
C ASN A 42 -2.03 -19.50 -0.22
N VAL A 43 -1.42 -18.76 -1.15
CA VAL A 43 -0.45 -19.31 -2.11
C VAL A 43 0.93 -19.51 -1.47
N PHE A 44 1.37 -18.59 -0.60
CA PHE A 44 2.74 -18.61 -0.07
C PHE A 44 2.83 -19.30 1.29
N SER A 45 2.70 -20.63 1.30
CA SER A 45 2.71 -21.43 2.53
C SER A 45 4.07 -21.53 3.23
N THR A 46 5.19 -21.32 2.52
CA THR A 46 6.54 -21.45 3.08
C THR A 46 7.39 -20.20 2.87
N MET A 47 8.40 -20.00 3.71
CA MET A 47 9.36 -18.89 3.57
C MET A 47 10.13 -18.96 2.25
N GLU A 48 10.38 -20.15 1.73
CA GLU A 48 11.08 -20.31 0.46
C GLU A 48 10.23 -19.88 -0.73
N SER A 49 8.97 -20.34 -0.81
CA SER A 49 8.06 -19.91 -1.88
C SER A 49 7.80 -18.41 -1.81
N PHE A 50 7.67 -17.86 -0.61
CA PHE A 50 7.54 -16.42 -0.38
C PHE A 50 8.75 -15.62 -0.88
N LYS A 51 9.98 -16.07 -0.59
CA LYS A 51 11.21 -15.42 -1.10
C LYS A 51 11.25 -15.41 -2.62
N ARG A 52 10.87 -16.52 -3.28
CA ARG A 52 10.80 -16.59 -4.75
C ARG A 52 9.78 -15.59 -5.30
N ALA A 53 8.65 -15.42 -4.64
CA ALA A 53 7.63 -14.44 -5.01
C ALA A 53 8.13 -12.99 -4.90
N VAL A 54 8.86 -12.66 -3.82
CA VAL A 54 9.47 -11.33 -3.68
C VAL A 54 10.54 -11.09 -4.74
N VAL A 55 11.36 -12.10 -5.07
CA VAL A 55 12.32 -11.97 -6.17
C VAL A 55 11.61 -11.72 -7.50
N ALA A 56 10.54 -12.46 -7.80
CA ALA A 56 9.73 -12.25 -9.00
C ALA A 56 9.11 -10.84 -9.03
N PHE A 57 8.60 -10.36 -7.88
CA PHE A 57 8.11 -8.98 -7.73
C PHE A 57 9.22 -7.96 -8.02
N CYS A 58 10.40 -8.11 -7.41
CA CYS A 58 11.52 -7.18 -7.62
C CYS A 58 12.01 -7.19 -9.07
N VAL A 59 12.05 -8.35 -9.74
CA VAL A 59 12.44 -8.47 -11.15
C VAL A 59 11.38 -7.81 -12.05
N GLY A 60 10.10 -8.10 -11.84
CA GLY A 60 9.01 -7.48 -12.59
C GLY A 60 8.98 -5.95 -12.38
N ALA A 61 9.17 -5.51 -11.14
CA ALA A 61 9.29 -4.10 -10.79
C ALA A 61 10.47 -3.42 -11.50
N ALA A 62 11.65 -4.06 -11.52
CA ALA A 62 12.83 -3.56 -12.21
C ALA A 62 12.58 -3.44 -13.72
N ILE A 63 11.96 -4.45 -14.35
CA ILE A 63 11.60 -4.41 -15.78
C ILE A 63 10.65 -3.25 -16.07
N LEU A 64 9.61 -3.07 -15.24
CA LEU A 64 8.65 -1.98 -15.41
C LEU A 64 9.31 -0.60 -15.22
N VAL A 65 10.17 -0.45 -14.20
CA VAL A 65 10.93 0.77 -13.92
C VAL A 65 11.86 1.11 -15.10
N LEU A 66 12.65 0.14 -15.57
CA LEU A 66 13.59 0.34 -16.67
C LEU A 66 12.87 0.60 -17.99
N GLY A 67 11.80 -0.14 -18.29
CA GLY A 67 10.97 0.06 -19.46
C GLY A 67 10.29 1.43 -19.46
N SER A 68 9.84 1.91 -18.30
CA SER A 68 9.24 3.24 -18.16
C SER A 68 10.27 4.34 -18.27
N LEU A 69 11.48 4.15 -17.74
CA LEU A 69 12.58 5.08 -17.93
C LEU A 69 12.97 5.16 -19.41
N ALA A 70 13.13 4.02 -20.08
CA ALA A 70 13.43 3.97 -21.51
C ALA A 70 12.33 4.63 -22.34
N SER A 71 11.05 4.36 -22.02
CA SER A 71 9.91 5.03 -22.64
C SER A 71 9.96 6.54 -22.42
N HIS A 72 10.21 7.01 -21.20
CA HIS A 72 10.31 8.44 -20.93
C HIS A 72 11.43 9.13 -21.72
N LEU A 73 12.54 8.44 -21.96
CA LEU A 73 13.67 8.95 -22.73
C LEU A 73 13.46 8.88 -24.26
N THR A 74 12.59 7.97 -24.75
CA THR A 74 12.40 7.70 -26.18
C THR A 74 11.06 8.17 -26.77
N VAL A 75 10.05 8.43 -25.94
CA VAL A 75 8.65 8.71 -26.35
C VAL A 75 8.28 10.20 -26.57
N PRO A 76 9.18 11.16 -26.87
CA PRO A 76 8.71 12.41 -27.50
C PRO A 76 7.99 12.21 -28.86
N LEU A 77 7.92 10.99 -29.43
CA LEU A 77 7.75 10.79 -30.87
C LEU A 77 6.43 10.19 -31.38
N LEU A 78 5.58 9.58 -30.55
CA LEU A 78 4.33 8.97 -31.04
C LEU A 78 3.13 9.37 -30.18
N PRO A 79 2.31 10.33 -30.65
CA PRO A 79 1.14 10.74 -29.90
C PRO A 79 0.07 9.65 -30.01
N THR A 80 -0.47 9.18 -28.88
CA THR A 80 -1.53 8.16 -28.92
C THR A 80 -2.87 8.82 -29.24
N LEU A 81 -3.56 8.30 -30.24
CA LEU A 81 -4.82 8.81 -30.74
C LEU A 81 -5.96 8.22 -29.89
N ARG A 82 -6.54 9.00 -28.96
CA ARG A 82 -7.79 8.63 -28.29
C ARG A 82 -8.96 9.36 -28.92
N ILE A 83 -9.92 8.61 -29.45
CA ILE A 83 -11.21 9.12 -29.91
C ILE A 83 -12.12 9.15 -28.68
N SER A 84 -12.68 10.32 -28.35
CA SER A 84 -13.62 10.43 -27.23
C SER A 84 -14.82 9.48 -27.44
N PRO A 85 -15.44 8.95 -26.36
CA PRO A 85 -16.59 8.05 -26.49
C PRO A 85 -17.79 8.62 -27.27
N GLY A 86 -17.83 9.94 -27.49
CA GLY A 86 -18.82 10.64 -28.30
C GLY A 86 -18.36 10.99 -29.73
N GLY A 87 -17.20 10.52 -30.19
CA GLY A 87 -16.70 10.71 -31.55
C GLY A 87 -16.23 12.13 -31.93
N GLY A 88 -16.37 13.11 -31.04
CA GLY A 88 -16.17 14.53 -31.37
C GLY A 88 -14.78 15.11 -31.11
N THR A 89 -13.87 14.39 -30.46
CA THR A 89 -12.55 14.94 -30.10
C THR A 89 -11.47 13.87 -30.12
N ILE A 90 -10.42 14.12 -30.92
CA ILE A 90 -9.19 13.35 -30.90
C ILE A 90 -8.27 14.01 -29.88
N TYR A 91 -7.96 13.30 -28.79
CA TYR A 91 -6.94 13.74 -27.85
C TYR A 91 -5.65 13.00 -28.17
N PHE A 92 -4.58 13.76 -28.37
CA PHE A 92 -3.22 13.24 -28.25
C PHE A 92 -2.88 13.19 -26.76
N GLN A 93 -3.26 12.10 -26.09
CA GLN A 93 -2.82 11.87 -24.72
C GLN A 93 -1.54 11.06 -24.77
N HIS A 94 -0.48 11.55 -24.13
CA HIS A 94 0.51 10.63 -23.60
C HIS A 94 -0.18 9.92 -22.43
N GLU A 95 -0.47 8.62 -22.56
CA GLU A 95 -1.07 7.86 -21.46
C GLU A 95 -0.06 7.75 -20.30
N TYR A 96 -0.05 8.78 -19.45
CA TYR A 96 0.66 8.83 -18.17
C TYR A 96 0.09 7.84 -17.14
N PHE A 97 -0.86 6.99 -17.52
CA PHE A 97 -1.55 6.05 -16.61
C PHE A 97 -0.58 5.06 -15.96
N HIS A 98 0.59 4.83 -16.57
CA HIS A 98 1.65 4.01 -15.97
C HIS A 98 2.57 4.78 -15.02
N VAL A 99 2.69 6.10 -15.14
CA VAL A 99 3.69 6.87 -14.38
C VAL A 99 3.48 6.77 -12.88
N VAL A 100 2.24 6.86 -12.41
CA VAL A 100 1.95 6.78 -10.98
C VAL A 100 2.21 5.38 -10.44
N THR A 101 1.70 4.35 -11.13
CA THR A 101 1.90 2.96 -10.76
C THR A 101 3.38 2.59 -10.74
N VAL A 102 4.15 3.10 -11.70
CA VAL A 102 5.61 2.91 -11.78
C VAL A 102 6.33 3.62 -10.64
N ALA A 103 5.91 4.84 -10.28
CA ALA A 103 6.48 5.57 -9.14
C ALA A 103 6.18 4.87 -7.80
N MET A 104 4.99 4.31 -7.64
CA MET A 104 4.61 3.45 -6.50
C MET A 104 5.52 2.21 -6.44
N ILE A 105 5.58 1.44 -7.53
CA ILE A 105 6.44 0.25 -7.64
C ILE A 105 7.92 0.59 -7.33
N ALA A 106 8.43 1.71 -7.86
CA ALA A 106 9.78 2.18 -7.58
C ALA A 106 9.97 2.53 -6.09
N GLY A 107 8.97 3.12 -5.43
CA GLY A 107 8.99 3.39 -3.99
C GLY A 107 9.00 2.14 -3.13
N SER A 108 8.16 1.17 -3.46
CA SER A 108 8.21 -0.15 -2.84
C SER A 108 9.58 -0.81 -3.00
N LEU A 109 10.15 -0.75 -4.20
CA LEU A 109 11.45 -1.33 -4.51
C LEU A 109 12.59 -0.63 -3.76
N SER A 110 12.55 0.70 -3.63
CA SER A 110 13.54 1.46 -2.88
C SER A 110 13.54 1.11 -1.39
N MET A 111 12.36 0.93 -0.78
CA MET A 111 12.25 0.45 0.60
C MET A 111 12.79 -0.98 0.76
N ILE A 112 12.49 -1.86 -0.20
CA ILE A 112 12.98 -3.25 -0.17
C ILE A 112 14.50 -3.30 -0.28
N CYS A 113 15.08 -2.66 -1.30
CA CYS A 113 16.52 -2.62 -1.49
C CYS A 113 17.24 -2.00 -0.28
N THR A 114 16.71 -0.92 0.29
CA THR A 114 17.29 -0.26 1.47
C THR A 114 17.34 -1.20 2.67
N ALA A 115 16.22 -1.87 2.99
CA ALA A 115 16.13 -2.77 4.12
C ALA A 115 17.03 -4.01 3.98
N LEU A 116 17.17 -4.54 2.75
CA LEU A 116 18.06 -5.66 2.45
C LEU A 116 19.53 -5.23 2.57
N LEU A 117 19.92 -4.09 2.00
CA LEU A 117 21.27 -3.53 2.09
C LEU A 117 21.69 -3.21 3.53
N LEU A 118 20.74 -2.81 4.38
CA LEU A 118 20.97 -2.56 5.81
C LEU A 118 21.07 -3.84 6.66
N GLY A 119 20.46 -4.92 6.20
CA GLY A 119 20.26 -6.14 6.97
C GLY A 119 21.31 -7.22 6.74
N GLU A 120 21.67 -7.46 5.48
CA GLU A 120 22.50 -8.63 5.13
C GLU A 120 23.90 -8.23 4.65
N ARG A 121 24.86 -9.11 4.96
CA ARG A 121 26.21 -9.06 4.38
C ARG A 121 26.17 -9.74 3.02
N TYR A 122 25.65 -9.05 2.02
CA TYR A 122 25.72 -9.52 0.63
C TYR A 122 27.16 -9.47 0.09
N THR A 123 27.46 -10.38 -0.83
CA THR A 123 28.68 -10.35 -1.66
C THR A 123 28.69 -9.10 -2.54
N GLY A 124 29.87 -8.72 -3.05
CA GLY A 124 30.07 -7.48 -3.80
C GLY A 124 29.08 -7.29 -4.96
N GLU A 125 28.88 -8.32 -5.77
CA GLU A 125 27.96 -8.29 -6.93
C GLU A 125 26.50 -8.07 -6.53
N ARG A 126 26.00 -8.82 -5.54
CA ARG A 126 24.61 -8.68 -5.06
C ARG A 126 24.38 -7.32 -4.43
N ARG A 127 25.36 -6.84 -3.67
CA ARG A 127 25.31 -5.50 -3.05
C ARG A 127 25.31 -4.40 -4.12
N LEU A 128 26.12 -4.54 -5.16
CA LEU A 128 26.15 -3.62 -6.30
C LEU A 128 24.80 -3.62 -7.02
N ALA A 129 24.24 -4.78 -7.37
CA ALA A 129 22.95 -4.89 -8.03
C ALA A 129 21.81 -4.23 -7.22
N LEU A 130 21.75 -4.48 -5.91
CA LEU A 130 20.76 -3.84 -5.03
C LEU A 130 20.97 -2.32 -4.91
N THR A 131 22.23 -1.86 -4.93
CA THR A 131 22.55 -0.43 -4.88
C THR A 131 22.14 0.26 -6.17
N LEU A 132 22.46 -0.32 -7.33
CA LEU A 132 22.04 0.20 -8.63
C LEU A 132 20.51 0.25 -8.71
N LEU A 133 19.82 -0.81 -8.29
CA LEU A 133 18.37 -0.85 -8.29
C LEU A 133 17.74 0.20 -7.38
N LEU A 134 18.32 0.40 -6.19
CA LEU A 134 17.92 1.48 -5.27
C LEU A 134 18.10 2.86 -5.92
N VAL A 135 19.28 3.12 -6.49
CA VAL A 135 19.60 4.40 -7.15
C VAL A 135 18.65 4.66 -8.31
N THR A 136 18.43 3.69 -9.19
CA THR A 136 17.48 3.81 -10.31
C THR A 136 16.06 4.04 -9.83
N SER A 137 15.61 3.33 -8.78
CA SER A 137 14.27 3.50 -8.23
C SER A 137 14.07 4.90 -7.65
N VAL A 138 15.04 5.39 -6.86
CA VAL A 138 14.99 6.74 -6.28
C VAL A 138 15.09 7.82 -7.36
N ALA A 139 15.94 7.64 -8.36
CA ALA A 139 16.04 8.56 -9.50
C ALA A 139 14.71 8.63 -10.27
N LEU A 140 14.07 7.49 -10.52
CA LEU A 140 12.78 7.46 -11.20
C LEU A 140 11.68 8.14 -10.37
N GLN A 141 11.64 7.92 -9.05
CA GLN A 141 10.76 8.69 -8.17
C GLN A 141 11.06 10.20 -8.25
N GLY A 142 12.34 10.57 -8.33
CA GLY A 142 12.83 11.92 -8.61
C GLY A 142 12.23 12.53 -9.90
N LEU A 143 12.18 11.76 -10.98
CA LEU A 143 11.70 12.19 -12.29
C LEU A 143 10.16 12.22 -12.38
N LEU A 144 9.51 11.21 -11.81
CA LEU A 144 8.05 11.05 -11.82
C LEU A 144 7.35 11.87 -10.72
N PHE A 145 8.16 12.52 -9.88
CA PHE A 145 7.86 13.31 -8.70
C PHE A 145 6.39 13.66 -8.47
N LYS A 146 5.79 13.01 -7.47
CA LYS A 146 4.61 13.54 -6.79
C LYS A 146 4.94 13.89 -5.34
N ARG A 147 4.40 15.03 -4.88
CA ARG A 147 4.68 15.57 -3.53
C ARG A 147 4.37 14.58 -2.41
N ILE A 148 3.31 13.79 -2.59
CA ILE A 148 2.89 12.78 -1.61
C ILE A 148 3.88 11.61 -1.52
N GLU A 149 4.63 11.32 -2.59
CA GLU A 149 5.62 10.25 -2.59
C GLU A 149 6.83 10.59 -1.71
N LEU A 150 7.22 11.87 -1.60
CA LEU A 150 8.25 12.28 -0.65
C LEU A 150 7.81 12.07 0.80
N LEU A 151 6.58 12.46 1.12
CA LEU A 151 6.02 12.23 2.45
C LEU A 151 5.93 10.72 2.74
N ALA A 152 5.52 9.94 1.74
CA ALA A 152 5.45 8.49 1.82
C ALA A 152 6.84 7.85 2.00
N LEU A 153 7.85 8.33 1.30
CA LEU A 153 9.25 7.94 1.46
C LEU A 153 9.73 8.25 2.88
N GLY A 154 9.45 9.43 3.40
CA GLY A 154 9.78 9.79 4.79
C GLY A 154 9.08 8.89 5.81
N ALA A 155 7.80 8.54 5.58
CA ALA A 155 7.04 7.64 6.44
C ALA A 155 7.59 6.20 6.41
N GLY A 156 7.85 5.63 5.23
CA GLY A 156 8.49 4.32 5.09
C GLY A 156 9.92 4.31 5.66
N GLY A 157 10.68 5.38 5.44
CA GLY A 157 11.99 5.61 6.03
C GLY A 157 11.96 5.63 7.55
N THR A 158 10.91 6.20 8.15
CA THR A 158 10.71 6.21 9.62
C THR A 158 10.52 4.80 10.18
N VAL A 159 9.85 3.91 9.45
CA VAL A 159 9.78 2.49 9.81
C VAL A 159 11.18 1.86 9.81
N LEU A 160 12.01 2.15 8.80
CA LEU A 160 13.38 1.64 8.75
C LEU A 160 14.29 2.26 9.82
N LEU A 161 14.13 3.56 10.13
CA LEU A 161 14.83 4.25 11.24
C LEU A 161 14.60 3.49 12.53
N PHE A 162 13.34 3.13 12.78
CA PHE A 162 12.92 2.44 13.98
C PHE A 162 13.67 1.10 14.17
N TYR A 163 13.90 0.34 13.08
CA TYR A 163 14.55 -0.97 13.16
C TYR A 163 16.07 -0.97 13.04
N TYR A 164 16.66 -0.08 12.24
CA TYR A 164 18.09 -0.10 11.91
C TYR A 164 18.90 1.03 12.58
N GLY A 165 18.22 2.01 13.18
CA GLY A 165 18.83 3.16 13.82
C GLY A 165 19.27 4.26 12.84
N TRP A 166 19.29 5.50 13.33
CA TRP A 166 19.49 6.69 12.48
C TRP A 166 20.84 6.75 11.77
N ARG A 167 21.94 6.32 12.41
CA ARG A 167 23.29 6.42 11.81
C ARG A 167 23.44 5.61 10.53
N ARG A 168 22.94 4.37 10.52
CA ARG A 168 22.97 3.52 9.33
C ARG A 168 22.01 4.02 8.27
N LEU A 169 20.84 4.48 8.70
CA LEU A 169 19.87 4.98 7.74
C LEU A 169 20.37 6.27 7.06
N LEU A 170 20.98 7.19 7.81
CA LEU A 170 21.46 8.45 7.29
C LEU A 170 22.45 8.29 6.13
N SER A 171 23.34 7.30 6.15
CA SER A 171 24.27 7.08 5.04
C SER A 171 23.56 6.70 3.73
N TYR A 172 22.49 5.90 3.81
CA TYR A 172 21.70 5.54 2.63
C TYR A 172 20.80 6.68 2.17
N TRP A 173 20.25 7.47 3.11
CA TRP A 173 19.44 8.65 2.76
C TRP A 173 20.28 9.81 2.25
N ALA A 174 21.51 9.98 2.72
CA ALA A 174 22.43 10.96 2.14
C ALA A 174 22.72 10.60 0.68
N MET A 175 22.96 9.33 0.39
CA MET A 175 23.17 8.85 -0.98
C MET A 175 21.91 8.97 -1.84
N GLY A 176 20.76 8.52 -1.34
CA GLY A 176 19.48 8.63 -2.05
C GLY A 176 19.05 10.09 -2.25
N GLY A 177 19.25 10.94 -1.25
CA GLY A 177 18.99 12.36 -1.30
C GLY A 177 19.89 13.08 -2.30
N LEU A 178 21.18 12.73 -2.36
CA LEU A 178 22.09 13.25 -3.37
C LEU A 178 21.64 12.86 -4.78
N VAL A 179 21.27 11.59 -4.99
CA VAL A 179 20.74 11.12 -6.29
C VAL A 179 19.46 11.86 -6.65
N ALA A 180 18.53 12.02 -5.71
CA ALA A 180 17.30 12.76 -5.94
C ALA A 180 17.58 14.22 -6.31
N VAL A 181 18.47 14.91 -5.57
CA VAL A 181 18.89 16.28 -5.89
C VAL A 181 19.52 16.37 -7.27
N LEU A 182 20.41 15.44 -7.63
CA LEU A 182 21.00 15.40 -8.97
C LEU A 182 19.94 15.16 -10.05
N SER A 183 18.99 14.26 -9.82
CA SER A 183 17.85 14.05 -10.74
C SER A 183 17.00 15.30 -10.89
N LEU A 184 16.77 16.06 -9.81
CA LEU A 184 16.03 17.33 -9.83
C LEU A 184 16.78 18.41 -10.61
N VAL A 185 18.09 18.53 -10.42
CA VAL A 185 18.92 19.53 -11.11
C VAL A 185 19.04 19.22 -12.61
N LEU A 186 19.10 17.94 -12.97
CA LEU A 186 19.27 17.50 -14.36
C LEU A 186 17.95 17.45 -15.15
N ALA A 187 16.80 17.53 -14.50
CA ALA A 187 15.49 17.50 -15.13
C ALA A 187 14.80 18.89 -15.08
N PRO A 188 14.97 19.76 -16.10
CA PRO A 188 14.39 21.11 -16.11
C PRO A 188 12.86 21.10 -15.93
N THR A 189 12.20 20.03 -16.37
CA THR A 189 10.76 19.80 -16.21
C THR A 189 10.30 19.74 -14.76
N VAL A 190 11.19 19.47 -13.79
CA VAL A 190 10.80 19.46 -12.38
C VAL A 190 10.64 20.89 -11.85
N LEU A 191 11.48 21.83 -12.28
CA LEU A 191 11.33 23.23 -11.90
C LEU A 191 10.01 23.80 -12.44
N ASP A 192 9.64 23.43 -13.67
CA ASP A 192 8.35 23.80 -14.27
C ASP A 192 7.18 23.22 -13.48
N LYS A 193 7.26 21.96 -13.02
CA LYS A 193 6.27 21.34 -12.12
C LYS A 193 6.18 22.04 -10.75
N PHE A 194 7.30 22.58 -10.26
CA PHE A 194 7.34 23.42 -9.04
C PHE A 194 6.77 24.83 -9.29
N GLN A 195 6.82 25.36 -10.50
CA GLN A 195 6.21 26.65 -10.81
C GLN A 195 4.70 26.53 -11.07
N ALA A 196 4.26 25.44 -11.71
CA ALA A 196 2.84 25.10 -11.91
C ALA A 196 2.07 24.80 -10.60
N MET A 197 2.72 24.91 -9.43
CA MET A 197 2.10 24.69 -8.13
C MET A 197 0.98 25.70 -7.81
N GLY A 198 0.97 26.86 -8.46
CA GLY A 198 -0.05 27.90 -8.30
C GLY A 198 -1.26 27.76 -9.23
N ASP A 199 -1.22 26.88 -10.23
CA ASP A 199 -2.22 26.86 -11.29
C ASP A 199 -3.55 26.25 -10.82
N MET A 200 -4.65 26.75 -11.40
CA MET A 200 -6.02 26.33 -11.06
C MET A 200 -6.51 25.10 -11.84
N GLU A 201 -5.65 24.46 -12.63
CA GLU A 201 -6.01 23.28 -13.42
C GLU A 201 -6.42 22.09 -12.54
N GLU A 202 -7.40 21.31 -13.00
CA GLU A 202 -7.83 20.08 -12.35
C GLU A 202 -6.64 19.11 -12.18
N GLY A 203 -6.42 18.66 -10.95
CA GLY A 203 -5.22 17.89 -10.57
C GLY A 203 -4.11 18.73 -9.92
N SER A 204 -4.27 20.05 -9.82
CA SER A 204 -3.36 20.89 -9.05
C SER A 204 -3.44 20.64 -7.54
N ALA A 205 -2.44 21.15 -6.81
CA ALA A 205 -2.43 21.03 -5.35
C ALA A 205 -3.64 21.71 -4.69
N LYS A 206 -4.17 22.78 -5.29
CA LYS A 206 -5.38 23.45 -4.80
C LYS A 206 -6.59 22.52 -4.85
N TRP A 207 -6.72 21.73 -5.91
CA TRP A 207 -7.79 20.73 -6.00
C TRP A 207 -7.68 19.69 -4.89
N HIS A 208 -6.48 19.15 -4.67
CA HIS A 208 -6.27 18.06 -3.71
C HIS A 208 -6.34 18.51 -2.24
N LEU A 209 -5.87 19.72 -1.93
CA LEU A 209 -5.73 20.20 -0.54
C LEU A 209 -6.85 21.12 -0.09
N VAL A 210 -7.58 21.75 -1.02
CA VAL A 210 -8.61 22.74 -0.69
C VAL A 210 -9.97 22.34 -1.25
N ILE A 211 -10.08 22.14 -2.57
CA ILE A 211 -11.38 21.92 -3.21
C ILE A 211 -11.96 20.56 -2.81
N TRP A 212 -11.22 19.46 -2.98
CA TRP A 212 -11.73 18.13 -2.64
C TRP A 212 -12.08 17.95 -1.16
N PRO A 213 -11.24 18.39 -0.20
CA PRO A 213 -11.63 18.36 1.21
C PRO A 213 -12.89 19.18 1.49
N ARG A 214 -13.05 20.36 0.86
CA ARG A 214 -14.27 21.18 1.01
C ARG A 214 -15.50 20.49 0.44
N VAL A 215 -15.39 19.93 -0.76
CA VAL A 215 -16.46 19.18 -1.43
C VAL A 215 -16.86 17.95 -0.61
N GLY A 216 -15.88 17.16 -0.17
CA GLY A 216 -16.17 15.96 0.62
C GLY A 216 -16.77 16.27 1.98
N TYR A 217 -16.34 17.35 2.64
CA TYR A 217 -16.98 17.84 3.87
C TYR A 217 -18.45 18.20 3.64
N GLU A 218 -18.75 18.85 2.53
CA GLU A 218 -20.10 19.29 2.17
C GLU A 218 -21.03 18.13 1.82
N ILE A 219 -20.50 17.02 1.32
CA ILE A 219 -21.23 15.77 1.12
C ILE A 219 -21.40 15.03 2.45
N TRP A 220 -20.32 14.94 3.23
CA TRP A 220 -20.29 14.24 4.52
C TRP A 220 -21.25 14.85 5.55
N LYS A 221 -21.37 16.19 5.61
CA LYS A 221 -22.24 16.87 6.60
C LYS A 221 -23.72 16.53 6.46
N GLU A 222 -24.15 16.01 5.31
CA GLU A 222 -25.55 15.63 5.07
C GLU A 222 -25.90 14.27 5.73
N ASN A 223 -24.91 13.39 5.93
CA ASN A 223 -25.06 12.16 6.71
C ASN A 223 -23.72 11.76 7.37
N PRO A 224 -23.34 12.39 8.49
CA PRO A 224 -21.98 12.28 9.02
C PRO A 224 -21.64 10.89 9.56
N LEU A 225 -22.64 10.14 10.03
CA LEU A 225 -22.43 8.83 10.64
C LEU A 225 -22.28 7.73 9.58
N LEU A 226 -23.20 7.65 8.62
CA LEU A 226 -23.28 6.55 7.65
C LEU A 226 -22.78 6.93 6.25
N GLY A 227 -22.55 8.22 5.99
CA GLY A 227 -22.26 8.71 4.66
C GLY A 227 -23.48 8.62 3.73
N LYS A 228 -23.29 8.99 2.46
CA LYS A 228 -24.36 8.96 1.45
C LYS A 228 -24.30 7.72 0.54
N GLY A 229 -23.59 6.69 1.00
CA GLY A 229 -23.35 5.41 0.35
C GLY A 229 -22.18 5.42 -0.65
N GLY A 230 -21.73 4.22 -1.05
CA GLY A 230 -20.58 4.06 -1.94
C GLY A 230 -20.72 4.86 -3.24
N GLY A 231 -19.70 5.64 -3.61
CA GLY A 231 -19.72 6.46 -4.82
C GLY A 231 -20.44 7.81 -4.68
N ALA A 232 -20.88 8.19 -3.47
CA ALA A 232 -21.50 9.48 -3.24
C ALA A 232 -20.60 10.67 -3.60
N PHE A 233 -19.30 10.60 -3.28
CA PHE A 233 -18.36 11.64 -3.69
C PHE A 233 -18.35 11.79 -5.22
N GLU A 234 -18.23 10.68 -5.93
CA GLU A 234 -18.09 10.65 -7.39
C GLU A 234 -19.29 11.26 -8.12
N THR A 235 -20.47 11.05 -7.57
CA THR A 235 -21.76 11.43 -8.17
C THR A 235 -22.25 12.82 -7.72
N GLN A 236 -21.73 13.35 -6.61
CA GLN A 236 -22.19 14.63 -6.05
C GLN A 236 -21.14 15.74 -6.12
N ALA A 237 -19.88 15.43 -6.34
CA ALA A 237 -18.80 16.42 -6.34
C ALA A 237 -19.05 17.57 -7.32
N GLY A 238 -19.47 17.29 -8.56
CA GLY A 238 -19.77 18.32 -9.56
C GLY A 238 -20.85 19.31 -9.09
N LYS A 239 -21.95 18.78 -8.55
CA LYS A 239 -23.06 19.57 -7.99
C LYS A 239 -22.59 20.48 -6.85
N VAL A 240 -21.77 19.95 -5.96
CA VAL A 240 -21.25 20.71 -4.81
C VAL A 240 -20.26 21.79 -5.24
N VAL A 241 -19.36 21.50 -6.19
CA VAL A 241 -18.43 22.49 -6.75
C VAL A 241 -19.19 23.65 -7.39
N ASN A 242 -20.19 23.35 -8.22
CA ASN A 242 -21.05 24.34 -8.87
C ASN A 242 -21.81 25.19 -7.85
N ARG A 243 -22.50 24.55 -6.91
CA ARG A 243 -23.29 25.21 -5.86
C ARG A 243 -22.45 26.20 -5.03
N LEU A 244 -21.19 25.84 -4.76
CA LEU A 244 -20.29 26.63 -3.93
C LEU A 244 -19.40 27.59 -4.72
N HIS A 245 -19.51 27.63 -6.05
CA HIS A 245 -18.68 28.46 -6.93
C HIS A 245 -17.17 28.29 -6.63
N LEU A 246 -16.70 27.05 -6.38
CA LEU A 246 -15.31 26.80 -5.99
C LEU A 246 -14.32 26.99 -7.14
N VAL A 247 -14.82 27.02 -8.37
CA VAL A 247 -14.06 27.26 -9.60
C VAL A 247 -14.80 28.28 -10.47
N GLY A 248 -14.08 28.97 -11.35
CA GLY A 248 -14.63 30.04 -12.18
C GLY A 248 -15.49 29.57 -13.35
N TRP A 249 -15.83 28.28 -13.43
CA TRP A 249 -16.59 27.67 -14.52
C TRP A 249 -17.57 26.62 -13.97
N HIS A 250 -18.57 26.26 -14.77
CA HIS A 250 -19.48 25.17 -14.41
C HIS A 250 -18.89 23.82 -14.78
N LEU A 251 -18.81 22.92 -13.79
CA LEU A 251 -18.54 21.51 -13.98
C LEU A 251 -19.80 20.79 -14.47
N SER A 252 -19.62 19.74 -15.27
CA SER A 252 -20.75 18.87 -15.65
C SER A 252 -21.24 18.10 -14.44
N GLU A 253 -22.53 18.17 -14.13
CA GLU A 253 -23.12 17.39 -13.04
C GLU A 253 -23.23 15.90 -13.35
N GLU A 254 -23.17 15.54 -14.64
CA GLU A 254 -23.17 14.15 -15.11
C GLU A 254 -21.76 13.54 -15.08
N GLN A 255 -20.72 14.40 -15.04
CA GLN A 255 -19.34 13.93 -14.97
C GLN A 255 -19.03 13.40 -13.56
N ARG A 256 -18.33 12.27 -13.56
CA ARG A 256 -17.87 11.58 -12.36
C ARG A 256 -16.49 12.09 -11.96
N TYR A 257 -16.39 12.64 -10.75
CA TYR A 257 -15.15 13.23 -10.23
C TYR A 257 -14.52 12.35 -9.14
N GLN A 258 -13.22 12.11 -9.21
CA GLN A 258 -12.52 11.32 -8.20
C GLN A 258 -11.90 12.25 -7.15
N ALA A 259 -12.25 12.05 -5.88
CA ALA A 259 -11.47 12.62 -4.80
C ALA A 259 -10.11 11.93 -4.84
N HIS A 260 -9.08 12.61 -5.32
CA HIS A 260 -7.68 12.19 -5.19
C HIS A 260 -7.21 12.23 -3.71
N ASN A 261 -8.10 11.87 -2.78
CA ASN A 261 -7.93 11.79 -1.36
C ASN A 261 -8.93 10.75 -0.82
N ILE A 262 -8.44 9.56 -0.50
CA ILE A 262 -9.32 8.46 -0.10
C ILE A 262 -10.07 8.77 1.20
N ILE A 263 -9.45 9.49 2.14
CA ILE A 263 -10.06 9.72 3.46
C ILE A 263 -11.29 10.61 3.28
N VAL A 264 -11.15 11.64 2.44
CA VAL A 264 -12.25 12.53 2.07
C VAL A 264 -13.36 11.76 1.35
N LYS A 265 -13.01 10.91 0.37
CA LYS A 265 -13.99 10.05 -0.32
C LYS A 265 -14.68 9.09 0.65
N MET A 266 -13.95 8.40 1.50
CA MET A 266 -14.48 7.45 2.48
C MET A 266 -15.40 8.13 3.50
N ALA A 267 -15.04 9.33 3.97
CA ALA A 267 -15.90 10.09 4.85
C ALA A 267 -17.23 10.44 4.15
N ALA A 268 -17.18 10.96 2.91
CA ALA A 268 -18.38 11.29 2.13
C ALA A 268 -19.25 10.06 1.82
N ASP A 269 -18.62 8.97 1.39
CA ASP A 269 -19.32 7.74 0.95
C ASP A 269 -19.87 6.94 2.14
N SER A 270 -19.08 6.80 3.20
CA SER A 270 -19.28 5.76 4.21
C SER A 270 -19.39 6.29 5.65
N GLY A 271 -19.24 7.61 5.81
CA GLY A 271 -19.37 8.30 7.09
C GLY A 271 -18.28 7.95 8.10
N LEU A 272 -18.47 8.41 9.33
CA LEU A 272 -17.56 8.13 10.44
C LEU A 272 -17.44 6.63 10.73
N VAL A 273 -18.54 5.87 10.57
CA VAL A 273 -18.55 4.42 10.81
C VAL A 273 -17.62 3.70 9.84
N GLY A 274 -17.70 3.99 8.54
CA GLY A 274 -16.84 3.36 7.54
C GLY A 274 -15.37 3.72 7.72
N VAL A 275 -15.07 4.99 8.01
CA VAL A 275 -13.71 5.45 8.31
C VAL A 275 -13.15 4.73 9.55
N ALA A 276 -13.95 4.58 10.62
CA ALA A 276 -13.52 3.89 11.84
C ALA A 276 -13.24 2.39 11.60
N ILE A 277 -14.12 1.70 10.86
CA ILE A 277 -13.93 0.27 10.52
C ILE A 277 -12.67 0.10 9.67
N PHE A 278 -12.45 0.97 8.68
CA PHE A 278 -11.24 0.93 7.85
C PHE A 278 -9.96 1.20 8.65
N ALA A 279 -9.98 2.22 9.52
CA ALA A 279 -8.86 2.51 10.41
C ALA A 279 -8.54 1.33 11.34
N TRP A 280 -9.58 0.67 11.88
CA TRP A 280 -9.40 -0.55 12.68
C TRP A 280 -8.83 -1.70 11.86
N PHE A 281 -9.29 -1.89 10.62
CA PHE A 281 -8.72 -2.87 9.70
C PHE A 281 -7.23 -2.62 9.44
N LEU A 282 -6.86 -1.39 9.08
CA LEU A 282 -5.44 -1.04 8.88
C LEU A 282 -4.63 -1.30 10.15
N TYR A 283 -5.13 -0.84 11.31
CA TYR A 283 -4.48 -1.05 12.60
C TYR A 283 -4.21 -2.54 12.88
N GLU A 284 -5.20 -3.41 12.71
CA GLU A 284 -5.07 -4.84 13.00
C GLU A 284 -4.00 -5.52 12.15
N VAL A 285 -3.98 -5.21 10.85
CA VAL A 285 -3.02 -5.84 9.94
C VAL A 285 -1.61 -5.27 10.14
N PHE A 286 -1.45 -3.95 10.29
CA PHE A 286 -0.15 -3.35 10.59
C PHE A 286 0.38 -3.83 11.95
N ARG A 287 -0.48 -3.94 12.97
CA ARG A 287 -0.14 -4.50 14.28
C ARG A 287 0.38 -5.94 14.15
N PHE A 288 -0.24 -6.75 13.30
CA PHE A 288 0.17 -8.12 13.07
C PHE A 288 1.51 -8.21 12.32
N ALA A 289 1.64 -7.50 11.20
CA ALA A 289 2.88 -7.44 10.42
C ALA A 289 4.06 -6.93 11.27
N TRP A 290 3.83 -5.87 12.06
CA TRP A 290 4.81 -5.30 12.99
C TRP A 290 5.34 -6.33 14.01
N ARG A 291 4.45 -7.17 14.57
CA ARG A 291 4.84 -8.25 15.49
C ARG A 291 5.70 -9.30 14.80
N GLY A 292 5.37 -9.65 13.56
CA GLY A 292 6.11 -10.62 12.76
C GLY A 292 7.52 -10.16 12.38
N CYS A 293 7.73 -8.84 12.24
CA CYS A 293 9.03 -8.29 11.88
C CYS A 293 10.07 -8.33 13.02
N GLY A 294 9.62 -8.49 14.27
CA GLY A 294 10.45 -8.73 15.45
C GLY A 294 11.42 -7.60 15.83
N ARG A 295 11.58 -7.33 17.13
CA ARG A 295 12.76 -6.65 17.68
C ARG A 295 13.70 -7.71 18.24
N ALA A 296 14.39 -8.46 17.39
CA ALA A 296 15.27 -9.51 17.87
C ALA A 296 16.50 -8.91 18.58
N ARG A 297 16.76 -9.36 19.82
CA ARG A 297 18.07 -9.23 20.48
C ARG A 297 18.99 -10.26 19.84
N GLY A 298 19.50 -9.97 18.64
CA GLY A 298 20.33 -10.89 17.86
C GLY A 298 20.39 -10.51 16.37
N PRO A 299 21.26 -11.16 15.56
CA PRO A 299 21.27 -10.97 14.12
C PRO A 299 19.92 -11.38 13.55
N ALA A 300 19.25 -10.45 12.89
CA ALA A 300 17.93 -10.72 12.34
C ALA A 300 18.06 -11.72 11.17
N THR A 301 17.07 -12.58 11.02
CA THR A 301 17.05 -13.53 9.89
C THR A 301 16.66 -12.82 8.60
N THR A 302 16.98 -13.39 7.43
CA THR A 302 16.51 -12.88 6.12
C THR A 302 15.01 -12.60 6.10
N GLY A 303 14.20 -13.49 6.71
CA GLY A 303 12.75 -13.33 6.78
C GLY A 303 12.32 -12.11 7.60
N GLU A 304 13.07 -11.74 8.65
CA GLU A 304 12.79 -10.55 9.45
C GLU A 304 13.18 -9.27 8.71
N HIS A 305 14.32 -9.26 8.01
CA HIS A 305 14.70 -8.14 7.14
C HIS A 305 13.68 -7.91 6.03
N LEU A 306 13.22 -8.98 5.39
CA LEU A 306 12.19 -8.93 4.37
C LEU A 306 10.83 -8.46 4.93
N CYS A 307 10.47 -8.86 6.15
CA CYS A 307 9.29 -8.32 6.82
C CYS A 307 9.40 -6.81 7.02
N ARG A 308 10.53 -6.32 7.55
CA ARG A 308 10.75 -4.89 7.78
C ARG A 308 10.71 -4.08 6.48
N ALA A 309 11.30 -4.63 5.43
CA ALA A 309 11.28 -4.10 4.07
C ALA A 309 9.85 -3.90 3.57
N LEU A 310 9.06 -4.97 3.57
CA LEU A 310 7.69 -4.96 3.07
C LEU A 310 6.75 -4.14 3.96
N LEU A 311 7.00 -4.08 5.26
CA LEU A 311 6.26 -3.21 6.17
C LEU A 311 6.53 -1.73 5.88
N ALA A 312 7.79 -1.35 5.67
CA ALA A 312 8.15 0.01 5.27
C ALA A 312 7.55 0.39 3.91
N ALA A 313 7.63 -0.52 2.93
CA ALA A 313 6.98 -0.36 1.63
C ALA A 313 5.46 -0.22 1.77
N SER A 314 4.80 -1.03 2.61
CA SER A 314 3.36 -0.93 2.85
C SER A 314 2.93 0.42 3.46
N VAL A 315 3.75 0.98 4.36
CA VAL A 315 3.50 2.32 4.92
C VAL A 315 3.66 3.39 3.85
N LEU A 316 4.72 3.30 3.03
CA LEU A 316 4.89 4.19 1.88
C LEU A 316 3.67 4.12 0.95
N GLU A 317 3.29 2.92 0.51
CA GLU A 317 2.18 2.72 -0.40
C GLU A 317 0.85 3.19 0.19
N LEU A 318 0.63 3.02 1.50
CA LEU A 318 -0.54 3.56 2.17
C LEU A 318 -0.57 5.09 2.02
N ILE A 319 0.52 5.78 2.37
CA ILE A 319 0.58 7.25 2.29
C ILE A 319 0.38 7.74 0.87
N VAL A 320 0.99 7.10 -0.15
CA VAL A 320 0.73 7.45 -1.55
C VAL A 320 -0.75 7.24 -1.89
N SER A 321 -1.29 6.08 -1.54
CA SER A 321 -2.69 5.70 -1.79
C SER A 321 -3.70 6.64 -1.11
N LEU A 322 -3.32 7.28 0.01
CA LEU A 322 -4.19 8.24 0.70
C LEU A 322 -4.45 9.50 -0.13
N GLY A 323 -3.54 9.91 -1.00
CA GLY A 323 -3.71 11.09 -1.87
C GLY A 323 -3.63 10.77 -3.36
N GLN A 324 -3.96 9.53 -3.72
CA GLN A 324 -4.14 9.09 -5.10
C GLN A 324 -5.50 8.44 -5.29
N ASN A 325 -5.82 8.06 -6.53
CA ASN A 325 -7.09 7.47 -6.86
C ASN A 325 -7.21 6.01 -6.36
N PRO A 326 -8.43 5.55 -6.01
CA PRO A 326 -8.67 4.19 -5.52
C PRO A 326 -8.21 3.07 -6.47
N HIS A 327 -8.16 3.34 -7.78
CA HIS A 327 -7.73 2.33 -8.78
C HIS A 327 -6.24 1.99 -8.70
N GLN A 328 -5.43 2.81 -8.03
CA GLN A 328 -3.98 2.61 -7.92
C GLN A 328 -3.59 1.77 -6.69
N TRP A 329 -4.57 1.33 -5.91
CA TRP A 329 -4.34 0.62 -4.64
C TRP A 329 -3.85 -0.81 -4.81
N GLY A 330 -3.83 -1.36 -6.02
CA GLY A 330 -3.38 -2.74 -6.27
C GLY A 330 -1.97 -3.00 -5.73
N VAL A 331 -1.04 -2.05 -5.91
CA VAL A 331 0.34 -2.16 -5.40
C VAL A 331 0.36 -2.16 -3.87
N PHE A 332 -0.41 -1.25 -3.24
CA PHE A 332 -0.57 -1.23 -1.78
C PHE A 332 -1.06 -2.59 -1.26
N TRP A 333 -2.18 -3.12 -1.80
CA TRP A 333 -2.75 -4.39 -1.33
C TRP A 333 -1.80 -5.57 -1.52
N LEU A 334 -1.07 -5.61 -2.63
CA LEU A 334 -0.07 -6.65 -2.88
C LEU A 334 1.07 -6.59 -1.86
N VAL A 335 1.70 -5.43 -1.69
CA VAL A 335 2.83 -5.25 -0.76
C VAL A 335 2.40 -5.45 0.69
N PHE A 336 1.20 -4.99 1.02
CA PHE A 336 0.59 -5.16 2.34
C PHE A 336 0.30 -6.62 2.67
N ALA A 337 -0.28 -7.37 1.73
CA ALA A 337 -0.49 -8.80 1.91
C ALA A 337 0.84 -9.55 2.04
N MET A 338 1.85 -9.18 1.26
CA MET A 338 3.19 -9.75 1.38
C MET A 338 3.80 -9.48 2.76
N ALA A 339 3.68 -8.24 3.27
CA ALA A 339 4.16 -7.86 4.60
C ALA A 339 3.48 -8.65 5.72
N HIS A 340 2.15 -8.83 5.63
CA HIS A 340 1.40 -9.62 6.58
C HIS A 340 1.84 -11.09 6.53
N ARG A 341 1.93 -11.69 5.34
CA ARG A 341 2.25 -13.11 5.18
C ARG A 341 3.65 -13.47 5.69
N VAL A 342 4.66 -12.69 5.35
CA VAL A 342 6.02 -12.91 5.88
C VAL A 342 6.06 -12.74 7.40
N GLY A 343 5.25 -11.83 7.94
CA GLY A 343 5.06 -11.68 9.38
C GLY A 343 4.49 -12.94 10.01
N THR A 344 3.45 -13.54 9.41
CA THR A 344 2.86 -14.82 9.84
C THR A 344 3.89 -15.93 9.85
N LEU A 345 4.62 -16.12 8.74
CA LEU A 345 5.64 -17.15 8.60
C LEU A 345 6.76 -17.02 9.65
N ASN A 346 7.17 -15.79 9.97
CA ASN A 346 8.17 -15.54 11.01
C ASN A 346 7.65 -15.89 12.41
N LEU A 347 6.37 -15.62 12.71
CA LEU A 347 5.76 -15.96 13.99
C LEU A 347 5.57 -17.47 14.14
N GLU A 348 5.17 -18.16 13.07
CA GLU A 348 5.05 -19.62 13.03
C GLU A 348 6.40 -20.28 13.31
N ARG A 349 7.45 -19.85 12.60
CA ARG A 349 8.81 -20.33 12.83
C ARG A 349 9.26 -20.15 14.27
N LYS A 350 9.08 -18.95 14.84
CA LYS A 350 9.45 -18.66 16.24
C LYS A 350 8.68 -19.53 17.23
N ARG A 351 7.40 -19.80 16.96
CA ARG A 351 6.58 -20.71 17.79
C ARG A 351 7.11 -22.13 17.72
N ASP A 352 7.52 -22.59 16.55
CA ASP A 352 8.05 -23.94 16.35
C ASP A 352 9.44 -24.09 16.99
N ASP A 353 10.30 -23.07 16.87
CA ASP A 353 11.60 -23.00 17.57
C ASP A 353 11.40 -23.09 19.09
N LEU A 354 10.46 -22.32 19.66
CA LEU A 354 10.13 -22.38 21.09
C LEU A 354 9.58 -23.76 21.49
N ARG A 355 8.67 -24.34 20.70
CA ARG A 355 8.15 -25.69 20.96
C ARG A 355 9.26 -26.73 20.99
N SER A 356 10.19 -26.67 20.05
CA SER A 356 11.34 -27.58 20.00
C SER A 356 12.27 -27.44 21.20
N ALA A 357 12.43 -26.21 21.73
CA ALA A 357 13.26 -25.92 22.89
C ALA A 357 12.63 -26.40 24.21
N TYR A 358 11.31 -26.27 24.37
CA TYR A 358 10.60 -26.65 25.60
C TYR A 358 10.14 -28.11 25.63
N PHE A 359 9.94 -28.72 24.46
CA PHE A 359 9.54 -30.12 24.33
C PHE A 359 10.52 -30.85 23.41
N PRO A 360 11.78 -31.02 23.85
CA PRO A 360 12.73 -31.83 23.10
C PRO A 360 12.14 -33.24 22.99
N GLY A 361 11.92 -33.71 21.76
CA GLY A 361 11.53 -35.09 21.54
C GLY A 361 12.54 -36.04 22.20
N PRO A 362 12.14 -37.29 22.53
CA PRO A 362 13.05 -38.25 23.14
C PRO A 362 14.32 -38.36 22.30
N PRO A 363 15.52 -38.32 22.92
CA PRO A 363 16.77 -38.41 22.20
C PRO A 363 16.82 -39.71 21.39
N GLY A 364 16.98 -39.59 20.06
CA GLY A 364 17.00 -40.73 19.13
C GLY A 364 15.64 -41.19 18.60
N GLY A 365 14.53 -40.57 19.01
CA GLY A 365 13.22 -40.85 18.44
C GLY A 365 13.10 -40.28 17.01
N PRO A 366 12.46 -41.00 16.06
CA PRO A 366 12.14 -40.42 14.76
C PRO A 366 11.35 -39.13 14.96
N ARG A 367 11.74 -38.06 14.26
CA ARG A 367 10.94 -36.82 14.25
C ARG A 367 9.50 -37.21 13.93
N PRO A 368 8.51 -36.88 14.78
CA PRO A 368 7.13 -37.14 14.44
C PRO A 368 6.87 -36.53 13.05
N PRO A 369 6.21 -37.27 12.14
CA PRO A 369 5.95 -36.77 10.80
C PRO A 369 5.32 -35.39 10.92
N ALA A 370 5.79 -34.44 10.11
CA ALA A 370 5.23 -33.09 10.08
C ALA A 370 3.71 -33.24 10.06
N PRO A 371 2.97 -32.63 11.01
CA PRO A 371 1.54 -32.83 11.09
C PRO A 371 0.98 -32.56 9.71
N ALA A 372 0.33 -33.58 9.13
CA ALA A 372 -0.30 -33.45 7.83
C ALA A 372 -1.12 -32.16 7.88
N LEU A 373 -0.89 -31.27 6.93
CA LEU A 373 -1.64 -30.02 6.80
C LEU A 373 -3.11 -30.40 6.65
N HIS A 374 -3.80 -30.56 7.77
CA HIS A 374 -5.21 -30.81 7.79
C HIS A 374 -5.86 -29.57 7.15
N PRO A 375 -6.75 -29.76 6.16
CA PRO A 375 -7.50 -28.63 5.60
C PRO A 375 -8.16 -27.86 6.75
N ALA A 376 -8.08 -26.53 6.68
CA ALA A 376 -8.26 -25.57 7.77
C ALA A 376 -9.68 -25.47 8.39
N HIS A 377 -10.47 -26.54 8.41
CA HIS A 377 -11.86 -26.53 8.82
C HIS A 377 -12.19 -27.64 9.84
N ALA A 378 -11.60 -27.55 11.03
CA ALA A 378 -12.20 -28.02 12.28
C ALA A 378 -11.38 -27.51 13.46
N LEU A 379 -11.84 -26.44 14.11
CA LEU A 379 -11.35 -26.13 15.45
C LEU A 379 -11.88 -27.22 16.39
N PRO A 380 -11.01 -28.01 17.07
CA PRO A 380 -11.50 -28.99 18.03
C PRO A 380 -12.10 -28.24 19.24
N PRO A 381 -13.25 -28.68 19.77
CA PRO A 381 -13.90 -28.09 20.95
C PRO A 381 -13.01 -28.05 22.21
N ALA A 382 -11.91 -28.82 22.23
CA ALA A 382 -11.03 -29.00 23.37
C ALA A 382 -10.09 -27.80 23.67
N ALA A 383 -10.09 -26.72 22.88
CA ALA A 383 -9.26 -25.55 23.16
C ALA A 383 -9.77 -24.70 24.34
N TRP A 384 -11.04 -24.84 24.74
CA TRP A 384 -11.61 -24.10 25.87
C TRP A 384 -11.27 -24.70 27.24
N SER A 385 -11.03 -26.01 27.36
CA SER A 385 -10.74 -26.66 28.65
C SER A 385 -9.35 -26.36 29.22
N ARG A 386 -8.42 -25.81 28.42
CA ARG A 386 -7.08 -25.45 28.90
C ARG A 386 -7.01 -24.06 29.55
N ARG A 387 -8.00 -23.19 29.32
CA ARG A 387 -8.07 -21.88 29.98
C ARG A 387 -8.61 -21.99 31.41
N SER A 388 -9.50 -22.93 31.70
CA SER A 388 -9.98 -23.21 33.06
C SER A 388 -8.89 -23.82 33.94
N ALA A 389 -8.16 -24.82 33.43
CA ALA A 389 -7.07 -25.46 34.19
C ALA A 389 -5.96 -24.50 34.63
N ARG A 390 -5.71 -23.43 33.85
CA ARG A 390 -4.70 -22.40 34.19
C ARG A 390 -5.21 -21.39 35.22
N LEU A 391 -6.52 -21.19 35.32
CA LEU A 391 -7.16 -20.37 36.36
C LEU A 391 -7.27 -21.13 37.68
N ASP A 392 -7.48 -22.45 37.64
CA ASP A 392 -7.54 -23.27 38.86
C ASP A 392 -6.16 -23.39 39.53
N LEU A 393 -5.08 -23.50 38.75
CA LEU A 393 -3.70 -23.47 39.27
C LEU A 393 -3.29 -22.11 39.87
N LEU A 394 -3.93 -21.02 39.48
CA LEU A 394 -3.71 -19.68 40.05
C LEU A 394 -4.60 -19.39 41.26
N ARG A 395 -5.65 -20.20 41.50
CA ARG A 395 -6.47 -20.13 42.71
C ARG A 395 -5.95 -21.01 43.84
N GLN A 396 -5.09 -21.99 43.53
CA GLN A 396 -4.44 -22.86 44.51
C GLN A 396 -3.09 -22.31 45.03
N ARG A 397 -2.63 -21.18 44.50
CA ARG A 397 -1.51 -20.39 45.03
C ARG A 397 -2.07 -19.11 45.64
#